data_AF-A0A0H4VH93-F1
#
_entry.id   AF-A0A0H4VH93-F1
#
_cell.length_a   1.000
_cell.length_b   1.000
_cell.length_c   1.000
_cell.angle_alpha   90.00
_cell.angle_beta   90.00
_cell.angle_gamma   90.00
#
_symmetry.space_group_name_H-M   'P 1'
#
loop_
_entity.id
_entity.type
_entity.pdbx_description
1 polymer ?
#
loop_
_entity_poly.entity_id
_entity_poly.type
_entity_poly.pdbx_seq_one_letter_code
_entity_poly.pdbx_strand_id
1 'polypeptide(L)'
;MKITSIVAIYALFWVMSAFLLLPFGVRTADEVGAEKVPGQADSAPVNFRPGRLVLRATAIAALLSALYIANYLEGWVTIEDINIFGTPPGYGPEDN
;
A
#
# COMPACT_ATOMS: atom_id res chain seq x y z
N MET A 1 -1.75 -21.02 3.85
CA MET A 1 -2.61 -19.81 3.87
C MET A 1 -4.00 -20.11 3.33
N LYS A 2 -5.04 -19.45 3.86
CA LYS A 2 -6.40 -19.50 3.30
C LYS A 2 -6.55 -18.48 2.16
N ILE A 3 -7.39 -18.78 1.16
CA ILE A 3 -7.70 -17.83 0.06
C ILE A 3 -8.25 -16.51 0.59
N THR A 4 -9.09 -16.56 1.63
CA THR A 4 -9.63 -15.36 2.29
C THR A 4 -8.54 -14.45 2.83
N SER A 5 -7.47 -15.02 3.41
CA SER A 5 -6.31 -14.26 3.88
C SER A 5 -5.55 -13.61 2.74
N ILE A 6 -5.36 -14.32 1.61
CA ILE A 6 -4.68 -13.79 0.42
C ILE A 6 -5.44 -12.58 -0.13
N VAL A 7 -6.76 -12.68 -0.26
CA VAL A 7 -7.61 -11.58 -0.72
C VAL A 7 -7.56 -10.39 0.24
N ALA A 8 -7.60 -10.64 1.54
CA ALA A 8 -7.52 -9.58 2.55
C ALA A 8 -6.18 -8.83 2.49
N ILE A 9 -5.05 -9.56 2.37
CA ILE A 9 -3.72 -8.96 2.25
C ILE A 9 -3.62 -8.11 0.98
N TYR A 10 -4.08 -8.65 -0.15
CA TYR A 10 -4.12 -7.92 -1.41
C TYR A 10 -4.95 -6.63 -1.30
N ALA A 11 -6.14 -6.70 -0.70
CA ALA A 11 -6.98 -5.53 -0.48
C ALA A 11 -6.29 -4.47 0.40
N LEU A 12 -5.59 -4.89 1.47
CA LEU A 12 -4.85 -4.00 2.34
C LEU A 12 -3.73 -3.27 1.58
N PHE A 13 -2.91 -4.00 0.82
CA PHE A 13 -1.86 -3.41 -0.01
C PHE A 13 -2.43 -2.53 -1.11
N TRP A 14 -3.58 -2.88 -1.68
CA TRP A 14 -4.24 -2.08 -2.72
C TRP A 14 -4.72 -0.74 -2.19
N VAL A 15 -5.41 -0.74 -1.04
CA VAL A 15 -5.85 0.50 -0.38
C VAL A 15 -4.64 1.36 -0.02
N MET A 16 -3.62 0.78 0.61
CA MET A 16 -2.39 1.52 0.96
C MET A 16 -1.69 2.10 -0.28
N SER A 17 -1.57 1.32 -1.36
CA SER A 17 -0.96 1.78 -2.61
C SER A 17 -1.77 2.91 -3.25
N ALA A 18 -3.10 2.81 -3.26
CA ALA A 18 -3.96 3.85 -3.78
C ALA A 18 -3.78 5.17 -3.00
N PHE A 19 -3.79 5.11 -1.66
CA PHE A 19 -3.55 6.29 -0.80
C PHE A 19 -2.18 6.91 -1.04
N LEU A 20 -1.12 6.10 -1.08
CA LEU A 20 0.23 6.58 -1.35
C LEU A 20 0.35 7.21 -2.75
N LEU A 21 -0.40 6.71 -3.74
CA LEU A 21 -0.35 7.20 -5.10
C LEU A 21 -1.22 8.45 -5.37
N LEU A 22 -2.17 8.78 -4.50
CA LEU A 22 -3.05 9.96 -4.66
C LEU A 22 -2.34 11.29 -4.91
N PRO A 23 -1.25 11.68 -4.19
CA PRO A 23 -0.59 12.95 -4.43
C PRO A 23 0.11 13.02 -5.80
N PHE A 24 0.31 11.88 -6.46
CA PHE A 24 1.03 11.84 -7.73
C PHE A 24 0.11 12.08 -8.92
N GLY A 25 0.42 13.10 -9.72
CA GLY A 25 -0.31 13.43 -10.93
C GLY A 25 -1.48 14.40 -10.74
N VAL A 26 -1.61 14.98 -9.54
CA VAL A 26 -2.46 16.15 -9.27
C VAL A 26 -1.68 17.40 -9.73
N ARG A 27 -2.33 18.24 -10.55
CA ARG A 27 -1.83 19.58 -10.91
C ARG A 27 -3.00 20.56 -10.82
N THR A 28 -2.82 21.69 -10.17
CA THR A 28 -3.87 22.71 -10.01
C THR A 28 -3.92 23.65 -11.21
N ALA A 29 -5.01 24.42 -11.36
CA ALA A 29 -5.19 25.35 -12.47
C ALA A 29 -4.11 26.44 -12.49
N ASP A 30 -3.71 26.91 -11.31
CA ASP A 30 -2.65 27.91 -11.15
C ASP A 30 -1.28 27.38 -11.59
N GLU A 31 -0.99 26.09 -11.35
CA GLU A 31 0.29 25.46 -11.74
C GLU A 31 0.44 25.22 -13.25
N VAL A 32 -0.66 25.11 -13.98
CA VAL A 32 -0.65 24.86 -15.44
C VAL A 32 -1.07 26.08 -16.26
N GLY A 33 -1.35 27.22 -15.63
CA GLY A 33 -1.81 28.44 -16.30
C GLY A 33 -3.17 28.28 -16.99
N ALA A 34 -4.01 27.35 -16.51
CA ALA A 34 -5.33 27.10 -17.08
C ALA A 34 -6.37 28.03 -16.44
N GLU A 35 -7.33 28.47 -17.25
CA GLU A 35 -8.44 29.29 -16.77
C GLU A 35 -9.32 28.48 -15.80
N LYS A 36 -9.58 29.03 -14.62
CA LYS A 36 -10.45 28.39 -13.62
C LYS A 36 -11.90 28.47 -14.07
N VAL A 37 -12.64 27.37 -13.91
CA VAL A 37 -14.10 27.39 -14.10
C VAL A 37 -14.74 28.16 -12.94
N PRO A 38 -15.72 29.05 -13.18
CA PRO A 38 -16.41 29.76 -12.10
C PRO A 38 -16.97 28.79 -11.04
N GLY A 39 -16.58 28.98 -9.77
CA GLY A 39 -16.96 28.10 -8.66
C GLY A 39 -16.00 26.93 -8.38
N GLN A 40 -14.95 26.76 -9.18
CA GLN A 40 -13.89 25.77 -8.93
C GLN A 40 -13.02 26.19 -7.74
N ALA A 41 -12.77 25.27 -6.80
CA ALA A 41 -11.84 25.50 -5.70
C ALA A 41 -10.39 25.63 -6.21
N ASP A 42 -9.58 26.49 -5.59
CA ASP A 42 -8.19 26.74 -6.00
C ASP A 42 -7.33 25.47 -6.01
N SER A 43 -7.61 24.55 -5.08
CA SER A 43 -6.90 23.27 -4.96
C SER A 43 -7.45 22.15 -5.86
N ALA A 44 -8.48 22.41 -6.67
CA ALA A 44 -9.09 21.38 -7.49
C ALA A 44 -8.15 20.96 -8.64
N PRO A 45 -7.84 19.66 -8.79
CA PRO A 45 -7.00 19.19 -9.89
C PRO A 45 -7.67 19.41 -11.25
N VAL A 46 -6.90 19.92 -12.21
CA VAL A 46 -7.38 20.14 -13.59
C VAL A 46 -7.54 18.81 -14.34
N ASN A 47 -6.69 17.83 -14.05
CA ASN A 47 -6.59 16.58 -14.81
C ASN A 47 -6.47 15.36 -13.89
N PHE A 48 -7.46 15.14 -13.01
CA PHE A 48 -7.50 13.92 -12.22
C PHE A 48 -7.82 12.71 -13.12
N ARG A 49 -6.90 11.73 -13.17
CA ARG A 49 -7.01 10.52 -14.02
C ARG A 49 -7.18 9.27 -13.15
N PRO A 50 -8.39 9.02 -12.59
CA PRO A 50 -8.62 7.93 -11.63
C PRO A 50 -8.28 6.55 -12.20
N GLY A 51 -8.54 6.30 -13.48
CA GLY A 51 -8.21 5.00 -14.10
C GLY A 51 -6.71 4.67 -14.10
N ARG A 52 -5.83 5.68 -14.27
CA ARG A 52 -4.38 5.49 -14.20
C ARG A 52 -3.92 5.22 -12.77
N LEU A 53 -4.54 5.87 -11.80
CA LEU A 53 -4.30 5.64 -10.39
C LEU A 53 -4.64 4.19 -10.01
N VAL A 54 -5.85 3.73 -10.38
CA VAL A 54 -6.30 2.36 -10.12
C VAL A 54 -5.35 1.34 -10.73
N LEU A 55 -4.95 1.53 -11.99
CA LEU A 55 -4.03 0.59 -12.66
C LEU A 55 -2.65 0.52 -11.97
N ARG A 56 -2.10 1.67 -11.58
CA ARG A 56 -0.83 1.74 -10.82
C ARG A 56 -0.96 1.08 -9.44
N ALA A 57 -2.04 1.38 -8.71
CA ALA A 57 -2.30 0.81 -7.40
C ALA A 57 -2.46 -0.71 -7.47
N THR A 58 -3.21 -1.22 -8.44
CA THR A 58 -3.36 -2.66 -8.71
C THR A 58 -2.01 -3.33 -9.00
N ALA A 59 -1.18 -2.74 -9.87
CA ALA A 59 0.12 -3.31 -10.21
C ALA A 59 1.07 -3.37 -8.99
N ILE A 60 1.17 -2.27 -8.23
CA ILE A 60 2.02 -2.22 -7.02
C ILE A 60 1.50 -3.18 -5.96
N ALA A 61 0.19 -3.19 -5.70
CA ALA A 61 -0.40 -4.07 -4.71
C ALA A 61 -0.23 -5.55 -5.06
N ALA A 62 -0.38 -5.91 -6.34
CA ALA A 62 -0.15 -7.27 -6.82
C ALA A 62 1.31 -7.70 -6.57
N LEU A 63 2.27 -6.83 -6.91
CA LEU A 63 3.68 -7.09 -6.68
C LEU A 63 4.00 -7.27 -5.19
N LEU A 64 3.59 -6.34 -4.34
CA LEU A 64 3.83 -6.40 -2.90
C LEU A 64 3.19 -7.62 -2.24
N SER A 65 1.95 -7.93 -2.63
CA SER A 65 1.25 -9.13 -2.13
C SER A 65 1.94 -10.40 -2.58
N ALA A 66 2.39 -10.48 -3.84
CA ALA A 66 3.12 -11.62 -4.36
C ALA A 66 4.46 -11.83 -3.62
N LEU A 67 5.21 -10.75 -3.37
CA LEU A 67 6.44 -10.80 -2.58
C LEU A 67 6.17 -11.25 -1.14
N TYR A 68 5.13 -10.73 -0.50
CA TYR A 68 4.75 -11.14 0.85
C TYR A 68 4.38 -12.63 0.91
N ILE A 69 3.58 -13.11 -0.04
CA ILE A 69 3.17 -14.51 -0.11
C ILE A 69 4.37 -15.42 -0.42
N ALA A 70 5.26 -15.02 -1.33
CA ALA A 70 6.49 -15.75 -1.61
C ALA A 70 7.36 -15.86 -0.35
N ASN A 71 7.56 -14.76 0.37
CA ASN A 71 8.27 -14.78 1.65
C ASN A 71 7.57 -15.68 2.69
N TYR A 72 6.24 -15.66 2.76
CA TYR A 72 5.49 -16.51 3.68
C TYR A 72 5.65 -18.01 3.37
N LEU A 73 5.82 -18.38 2.10
CA LEU A 73 5.99 -19.77 1.67
C LEU A 73 7.43 -20.25 1.85
N GLU A 74 8.41 -19.42 1.50
CA GLU A 74 9.83 -19.80 1.49
C GLU A 74 10.56 -19.48 2.81
N GLY A 75 10.00 -18.58 3.63
CA GLY A 75 10.57 -18.22 4.93
C GLY A 75 11.88 -17.43 4.84
N TRP A 76 12.10 -16.61 3.79
CA TRP A 76 13.34 -15.85 3.64
C TRP A 76 13.56 -14.82 4.77
N VAL A 77 12.49 -14.18 5.22
CA VAL A 77 12.47 -13.24 6.34
C VAL A 77 11.35 -13.65 7.28
N THR A 78 11.71 -13.96 8.51
CA THR A 78 10.84 -14.43 9.58
C THR A 78 10.68 -13.36 10.66
N ILE A 79 9.79 -13.62 11.63
CA ILE A 79 9.58 -12.74 12.77
C ILE A 79 10.84 -12.70 13.66
N GLU A 80 11.59 -13.80 13.72
CA GLU A 80 12.80 -13.91 14.53
C GLU A 80 13.90 -12.96 14.03
N ASP A 81 14.01 -12.76 12.71
CA ASP A 81 14.98 -11.84 12.10
C ASP A 81 14.79 -10.37 12.51
N ILE A 82 13.59 -10.02 12.99
CA ILE A 82 13.20 -8.66 13.38
C ILE A 82 12.92 -8.58 14.89
N ASN A 83 13.05 -9.69 15.63
CA ASN A 83 12.75 -9.72 17.06
C ASN A 83 13.91 -9.16 17.91
N ILE A 84 13.99 -7.84 17.99
CA ILE A 84 15.03 -7.11 18.74
C ILE A 84 14.76 -7.13 20.26
N PHE A 85 13.50 -7.37 20.68
CA PHE A 85 13.08 -7.30 22.07
C PHE A 85 13.22 -8.63 22.83
N GLY A 86 13.58 -9.71 22.14
CA GLY A 86 13.69 -11.06 22.72
C GLY A 86 12.34 -11.66 23.13
N THR A 87 12.38 -12.81 23.78
CA THR A 87 11.19 -13.44 24.38
C THR A 87 10.90 -12.81 25.75
N PRO A 88 9.64 -12.39 26.02
CA PRO A 88 9.25 -11.92 27.34
C PRO A 88 9.43 -12.99 28.42
N PRO A 89 9.72 -12.62 29.68
CA PRO A 89 9.78 -13.57 30.80
C PRO A 89 8.48 -14.39 30.90
N GLY A 90 8.61 -15.72 30.98
CA GLY A 90 7.46 -16.65 31.05
C GLY A 90 6.84 -17.03 29.70
N TYR A 91 7.43 -16.61 28.57
CA TYR A 91 7.01 -17.00 27.21
C TYR A 91 8.10 -17.75 26.43
N GLY A 92 9.21 -18.08 27.09
CA GLY A 92 10.25 -18.96 26.55
C GLY A 92 9.81 -20.44 26.60
N PRO A 93 10.47 -21.33 25.86
CA PRO A 93 10.23 -22.76 25.98
C PRO A 93 10.40 -23.18 27.44
N GLU A 94 9.40 -23.87 28.01
CA GLU A 94 9.50 -24.49 29.33
C GLU A 94 10.69 -25.46 29.32
N ASP A 95 11.69 -25.14 30.13
CA ASP A 95 12.78 -26.02 30.47
C ASP A 95 12.22 -27.20 31.28
N ASN A 96 12.07 -28.36 30.63
CA ASN A 96 11.85 -29.64 31.30
C ASN A 96 13.16 -30.14 31.93
#